data_AF-A0A4P6GRK9-F1
#
_entry.id   AF-A0A4P6GRK9-F1
#
_cell.length_a   1.000
_cell.length_b   1.000
_cell.length_c   1.000
_cell.angle_alpha   90.00
_cell.angle_beta   90.00
_cell.angle_gamma   90.00
#
_symmetry.space_group_name_H-M   'P 1'
#
loop_
_entity.id
_entity.type
_entity.pdbx_description
1 polymer ?
#
loop_
_entity_poly.entity_id
_entity_poly.type
_entity_poly.pdbx_seq_one_letter_code
_entity_poly.pdbx_strand_id
1 'polypeptide(L)' 'MNPHSPMTNNDCDIPVFLVATQTPLDVLHSNAATRFLAVTQMMESLANLEITRASDADVQQATHAATLLRDGDIRQK' A
#
# COMPACT_ATOMS: atom_id res chain seq x y z
N MET A 1 16.33 6.58 20.43
CA MET A 1 15.02 7.20 20.11
C MET A 1 14.41 6.42 18.96
N ASN A 2 13.14 6.03 19.06
CA ASN A 2 12.45 5.23 18.04
C ASN A 2 11.94 6.18 16.92
N PRO A 3 12.38 6.01 15.66
CA PRO A 3 12.19 6.98 14.58
C PRO A 3 10.82 6.90 13.87
N HIS A 4 9.77 6.40 14.53
CA HIS A 4 8.46 6.19 13.90
C HIS A 4 7.30 6.61 14.80
N SER A 5 6.30 7.29 14.23
CA SER A 5 5.05 7.66 14.91
C SER A 5 3.86 6.82 14.40
N PRO A 6 2.95 6.39 15.28
CA PRO A 6 1.88 5.44 14.97
C PRO A 6 0.64 6.10 14.32
N MET A 7 -0.01 5.46 13.32
CA MET A 7 -1.08 6.10 12.53
C MET A 7 -2.29 5.22 12.11
N THR A 8 -2.43 3.95 12.54
CA THR A 8 -3.62 3.12 12.19
C THR A 8 -4.09 2.14 13.28
N ASN A 9 -5.42 2.05 13.46
CA ASN A 9 -6.12 1.14 14.40
C ASN A 9 -6.19 -0.31 13.88
N ASN A 10 -5.08 -1.04 13.94
CA ASN A 10 -5.10 -2.50 13.95
C ASN A 10 -5.18 -2.94 15.42
N ASP A 11 -5.70 -4.14 15.76
CA ASP A 11 -5.81 -4.69 17.14
C ASP A 11 -4.46 -4.93 17.86
N CYS A 12 -3.44 -4.19 17.46
CA CYS A 12 -2.24 -3.93 18.21
C CYS A 12 -2.48 -2.67 19.05
N ASP A 13 -2.28 -2.74 20.37
CA ASP A 13 -2.28 -1.55 21.24
C ASP A 13 -1.25 -0.47 20.81
N ILE A 14 -0.38 -0.80 19.84
CA ILE A 14 0.56 0.09 19.18
C ILE A 14 0.12 0.26 17.71
N PRO A 15 -0.41 1.44 17.31
CA PRO A 15 -0.80 1.67 15.93
C PRO A 15 0.44 1.60 15.02
N VAL A 16 0.60 0.61 14.15
CA VAL A 16 1.83 0.45 13.33
C VAL A 16 1.62 0.97 11.92
N PHE A 17 1.75 2.28 11.76
CA PHE A 17 1.99 2.91 10.45
C PHE A 17 3.30 3.68 10.55
N LEU A 18 4.39 3.00 10.23
CA LEU A 18 5.75 3.51 10.45
C LEU A 18 6.12 4.45 9.30
N VAL A 19 6.36 5.72 9.62
CA VAL A 19 6.93 6.70 8.69
C VAL A 19 8.41 6.87 9.01
N ALA A 20 9.29 6.72 8.02
CA ALA A 20 10.72 6.93 8.21
C ALA A 20 11.03 8.43 8.37
N THR A 21 11.25 8.89 9.60
CA THR A 21 11.46 10.33 9.91
C THR A 21 12.78 10.90 9.38
N GLN A 22 13.70 10.05 8.93
CA GLN A 22 14.99 10.45 8.35
C GLN A 22 14.97 10.52 6.81
N THR A 23 13.84 10.16 6.19
CA THR A 23 13.69 10.19 4.74
C THR A 23 13.27 11.59 4.26
N PRO A 24 13.80 12.09 3.13
CA PRO A 24 13.33 13.34 2.53
C PRO A 24 11.82 13.37 2.32
N LEU A 25 11.20 14.54 2.50
CA LEU A 25 9.74 14.69 2.47
C LEU A 25 9.13 14.34 1.12
N ASP A 26 9.82 14.66 0.02
CA ASP A 26 9.44 14.32 -1.35
C ASP A 26 9.41 12.80 -1.58
N VAL A 27 10.40 12.08 -1.06
CA VAL A 27 10.44 10.62 -1.11
C VAL A 27 9.30 10.02 -0.30
N LEU A 28 9.03 10.54 0.91
CA LEU A 28 7.88 10.13 1.73
C LEU A 28 6.54 10.35 1.00
N HIS A 29 6.37 11.53 0.39
CA HIS A 29 5.16 11.87 -0.36
C HIS A 29 4.96 10.94 -1.56
N SER A 30 6.02 10.71 -2.34
CA SER A 30 6.00 9.80 -3.49
C SER A 30 5.63 8.37 -3.06
N ASN A 31 6.22 7.88 -1.98
CA ASN A 31 5.92 6.54 -1.44
C ASN A 31 4.47 6.42 -0.92
N ALA A 32 3.94 7.47 -0.28
CA ALA A 32 2.55 7.51 0.17
C ALA A 32 1.58 7.52 -1.02
N ALA A 33 1.83 8.37 -2.03
CA ALA A 33 1.02 8.46 -3.23
C ALA A 33 0.93 7.11 -3.98
N THR A 34 2.06 6.41 -4.13
CA THR A 34 2.06 5.08 -4.77
C THR A 34 1.22 4.07 -4.02
N ARG A 35 1.26 4.05 -2.68
CA ARG A 35 0.45 3.12 -1.88
C ARG A 35 -1.04 3.44 -1.95
N PHE A 36 -1.41 4.72 -1.89
CA PHE A 36 -2.82 5.11 -2.06
C PHE A 36 -3.34 4.75 -3.44
N LEU A 37 -2.55 4.98 -4.49
CA LEU A 37 -2.90 4.58 -5.84
C LEU A 37 -3.08 3.06 -5.95
N ALA A 38 -2.16 2.27 -5.38
CA ALA A 38 -2.25 0.82 -5.37
C ALA A 38 -3.53 0.34 -4.66
N VAL A 39 -3.86 0.90 -3.50
CA VAL A 39 -5.11 0.57 -2.78
C VAL A 39 -6.34 0.89 -3.63
N THR A 40 -6.37 2.06 -4.28
CA THR A 40 -7.47 2.43 -5.17
C THR A 40 -7.61 1.42 -6.32
N GLN A 41 -6.52 1.09 -7.01
CA GLN A 41 -6.52 0.13 -8.12
C GLN A 41 -6.94 -1.28 -7.69
N MET A 42 -6.55 -1.70 -6.49
CA MET A 42 -6.99 -2.96 -5.89
C MET A 42 -8.49 -2.94 -5.61
N MET A 43 -9.00 -1.87 -5.00
CA MET A 43 -10.43 -1.73 -4.69
C MET A 43 -11.29 -1.65 -5.95
N GLU A 44 -10.82 -0.96 -7.00
CA GLU A 44 -11.48 -0.90 -8.30
C GLU A 44 -11.52 -2.28 -8.97
N SER A 45 -10.40 -3.02 -8.93
CA SER A 45 -10.34 -4.39 -9.43
C SER A 45 -11.32 -5.31 -8.67
N LEU A 46 -11.36 -5.22 -7.34
CA LEU A 46 -12.30 -5.99 -6.52
C LEU A 46 -13.75 -5.60 -6.76
N ALA A 47 -14.06 -4.31 -6.91
CA ALA A 47 -15.42 -3.82 -7.15
C ALA A 47 -15.96 -4.29 -8.51
N ASN A 48 -15.08 -4.42 -9.49
CA ASN A 48 -15.41 -4.93 -10.83
C ASN A 48 -15.33 -6.46 -10.94
N LEU A 49 -14.90 -7.16 -9.89
CA LEU A 49 -14.69 -8.60 -9.90
C LEU A 49 -16.01 -9.35 -9.81
N GLU A 50 -16.49 -9.88 -10.94
CA GLU A 50 -17.47 -10.97 -10.91
C GLU A 50 -16.74 -12.25 -10.48
N ILE A 51 -16.89 -12.66 -9.21
CA ILE A 51 -16.15 -13.81 -8.61
C ILE A 51 -16.27 -15.10 -9.43
N THR A 52 -17.37 -15.29 -10.15
CA THR A 52 -17.62 -16.46 -11.02
C THR A 52 -16.94 -16.38 -12.39
N ARG A 53 -16.37 -15.22 -12.75
CA ARG A 53 -15.75 -14.92 -14.05
C ARG A 53 -14.39 -14.22 -13.95
N ALA A 54 -13.84 -14.10 -12.73
CA ALA A 54 -12.54 -13.51 -12.47
C ALA A 54 -11.48 -14.08 -13.44
N SER A 55 -10.87 -13.20 -14.22
CA SER A 55 -9.79 -13.59 -15.12
C SER A 55 -8.45 -13.63 -14.37
N ASP A 56 -7.46 -14.31 -14.94
CA ASP A 56 -6.10 -14.31 -14.40
C ASP A 56 -5.53 -12.88 -14.29
N ALA A 57 -5.92 -11.98 -15.22
CA ALA A 57 -5.50 -10.58 -15.20
C ALA A 57 -6.02 -9.83 -13.96
N ASP A 58 -7.25 -10.10 -13.51
CA ASP A 58 -7.83 -9.47 -12.33
C ASP A 58 -7.08 -9.89 -11.06
N VAL A 59 -6.76 -11.18 -10.96
CA VAL A 59 -5.97 -11.73 -9.85
C VAL A 59 -4.55 -11.15 -9.84
N GLN A 60 -3.92 -11.03 -11.02
CA GLN A 60 -2.60 -10.43 -11.15
C GLN A 60 -2.60 -8.95 -10.76
N GLN A 61 -3.62 -8.18 -11.16
CA GLN A 61 -3.74 -6.76 -10.81
C GLN A 61 -3.92 -6.56 -9.31
N ALA A 62 -4.81 -7.32 -8.67
CA ALA A 62 -4.99 -7.28 -7.22
C ALA A 62 -3.71 -7.69 -6.47
N THR A 63 -3.01 -8.72 -6.95
CA THR A 63 -1.74 -9.19 -6.37
C THR A 63 -0.63 -8.16 -6.50
N HIS A 64 -0.54 -7.47 -7.65
CA HIS A 64 0.43 -6.42 -7.88
C HIS A 64 0.20 -5.23 -6.94
N ALA A 65 -1.05 -4.76 -6.85
CA ALA A 65 -1.42 -3.67 -5.96
C ALA A 65 -1.19 -4.03 -4.48
N ALA A 66 -1.52 -5.25 -4.06
CA ALA A 66 -1.24 -5.74 -2.70
C ALA A 66 0.28 -5.79 -2.41
N THR A 67 1.10 -6.15 -3.40
CA THR A 67 2.56 -6.15 -3.28
C THR A 67 3.11 -4.73 -3.13
N LEU A 68 2.63 -3.77 -3.94
CA LEU A 68 3.01 -2.36 -3.80
C LEU A 68 2.60 -1.77 -2.45
N LEU A 69 1.43 -2.17 -1.93
CA LEU A 69 0.98 -1.75 -0.61
C LEU A 69 1.89 -2.28 0.51
N ARG A 70 2.30 -3.55 0.40
CA ARG A 70 3.16 -4.23 1.39
C ARG A 70 4.59 -3.70 1.37
N ASP A 71 5.21 -3.67 0.20
CA ASP A 71 6.65 -3.43 0.08
C ASP A 71 6.97 -1.95 -0.23
N GLY A 72 5.98 -1.17 -0.68
CA GLY A 72 6.23 0.13 -1.30
C GLY A 72 6.88 0.01 -2.67
N ASP A 73 7.14 1.15 -3.31
CA ASP A 73 7.88 1.16 -4.57
C ASP A 73 9.38 1.10 -4.30
N ILE A 74 9.95 -0.09 -4.43
CA ILE A 74 11.39 -0.35 -4.26
C ILE A 74 12.26 0.19 -5.42
N ARG A 75 11.66 0.79 -6.46
CA ARG A 75 12.37 1.26 -7.66
C ARG A 75 12.84 2.71 -7.61
N GLN A 76 12.66 3.43 -6.50
CA GLN A 76 13.11 4.83 -6.38
C GLN A 76 14.56 4.97 -5.91
N LYS A 77 15.47 4.15 -6.43
CA LYS A 77 16.91 4.28 -6.17
C LYS A 77 17.64 4.87 -7.36
#